data_AF-A0A6C0EZF7-F1
#
_entry.id   AF-A0A6C0EZF7-F1
#
_cell.length_a   1.000
_cell.length_b   1.000
_cell.length_c   1.000
_cell.angle_alpha   90.00
_cell.angle_beta   90.00
_cell.angle_gamma   90.00
#
_symmetry.space_group_name_H-M   'P 1'
#
loop_
_entity.id
_entity.type
_entity.pdbx_description
1 polymer ?
#
loop_
_entity_poly.entity_id
_entity_poly.type
_entity_poly.pdbx_seq_one_letter_code
_entity_poly.pdbx_strand_id
1 'polypeptide(L)'
;MNNWRQTQFNKDLCNGTITYRGSGDLVVQGQLTQGGSASKLYFWAAAPPTYGTSFSGSGMPYPDAEVAYDRTPNKGLVNLTNGQFTINMKYPNAYYIGLGSLYVPPHVNFKVCQEGMADSYFSVQVDGGVPFRTLTYPAPPSKKPRISPLFYCEPEKGARTQESILRASAYPETNTMPDNFWGDRSPR
;
A
#
# COMPACT_ATOMS: atom_id res chain seq x y z
N MET A 1 20.52 2.84 5.79
CA MET A 1 19.43 3.78 6.15
C MET A 1 19.14 4.69 4.97
N ASN A 2 18.35 4.22 3.99
CA ASN A 2 17.86 5.07 2.89
C ASN A 2 16.35 5.23 3.04
N ASN A 3 15.98 6.48 3.29
CA ASN A 3 14.66 6.95 3.59
C ASN A 3 13.77 6.92 2.34
N TRP A 4 12.92 5.91 2.19
CA TRP A 4 11.74 6.08 1.34
C TRP A 4 10.89 7.18 2.02
N ARG A 5 10.86 8.39 1.48
CA ARG A 5 10.23 9.53 2.21
C ARG A 5 9.25 10.33 1.40
N GLN A 6 9.15 10.13 0.08
CA GLN A 6 8.22 10.91 -0.72
C GLN A 6 7.79 10.15 -1.99
N THR A 7 6.50 9.95 -2.16
CA THR A 7 5.89 9.43 -3.40
C THR A 7 5.13 10.56 -4.07
N GLN A 8 5.47 10.86 -5.32
CA GLN A 8 4.71 11.84 -6.11
C GLN A 8 3.54 11.13 -6.79
N PHE A 9 2.39 11.78 -6.85
CA PHE A 9 1.25 11.32 -7.62
C PHE A 9 0.81 12.43 -8.57
N ASN A 10 0.51 12.02 -9.80
CA ASN A 10 -0.06 12.88 -10.82
C ASN A 10 -1.32 12.18 -11.35
N LYS A 11 -2.47 12.74 -11.00
CA LYS A 11 -3.79 12.29 -11.44
C LYS A 11 -4.45 13.45 -12.19
N ASP A 12 -5.39 13.13 -13.06
CA ASP A 12 -6.05 14.13 -13.91
C ASP A 12 -6.63 15.32 -13.12
N LEU A 13 -7.14 15.04 -11.91
CA LEU A 13 -7.76 16.01 -11.01
C LEU A 13 -6.79 16.67 -10.01
N CYS A 14 -5.64 16.05 -9.75
CA CYS A 14 -4.76 16.48 -8.66
C CYS A 14 -3.33 15.99 -8.85
N ASN A 15 -2.38 16.88 -8.58
CA ASN A 15 -0.98 16.54 -8.41
C ASN A 15 -0.56 16.75 -6.96
N GLY A 16 0.39 15.96 -6.49
CA GLY A 16 0.82 16.07 -5.11
C GLY A 16 1.90 15.09 -4.70
N THR A 17 2.20 15.10 -3.41
CA THR A 17 3.20 14.24 -2.81
C THR A 17 2.71 13.66 -1.49
N ILE A 18 3.06 12.40 -1.24
CA ILE A 18 2.83 11.69 0.01
C ILE A 18 4.17 11.57 0.70
N THR A 19 4.30 12.12 1.90
CA THR A 19 5.53 12.12 2.70
C THR A 19 5.37 11.26 3.95
N TYR A 20 6.30 10.35 4.20
CA TYR A 20 6.33 9.52 5.42
C TYR A 20 7.09 10.26 6.53
N ARG A 21 6.41 10.55 7.65
CA ARG A 21 7.00 11.27 8.80
C ARG A 21 7.66 10.38 9.85
N GLY A 22 7.58 9.06 9.70
CA GLY A 22 8.00 8.11 10.73
C GLY A 22 6.82 7.67 11.61
N SER A 23 7.01 6.58 12.37
CA SER A 23 6.03 6.06 13.33
C SER A 23 4.63 5.77 12.76
N GLY A 24 4.52 5.50 11.47
CA GLY A 24 3.24 5.24 10.80
C GLY A 24 2.44 6.49 10.45
N ASP A 25 3.00 7.69 10.53
CA ASP A 25 2.33 8.93 10.12
C ASP A 25 2.67 9.34 8.68
N LEU A 26 1.63 9.72 7.94
CA LEU A 26 1.68 10.20 6.56
C LEU A 26 1.18 11.63 6.46
N VAL A 27 1.80 12.38 5.55
CA VAL A 27 1.33 13.69 5.12
C VAL A 27 1.04 13.62 3.64
N VAL A 28 -0.21 13.87 3.28
CA VAL A 28 -0.61 14.00 1.89
C VAL A 28 -0.77 15.48 1.58
N GLN A 29 0.05 15.97 0.67
CA GLN A 29 -0.04 17.34 0.17
C GLN A 29 -0.36 17.29 -1.30
N GLY A 30 -1.30 18.13 -1.75
CA GLY A 30 -1.65 18.18 -3.15
C GLY A 30 -2.32 19.48 -3.53
N GLN A 31 -2.39 19.68 -4.84
CA GLN A 31 -3.06 20.79 -5.48
C GLN A 31 -4.02 20.26 -6.54
N LEU A 32 -5.25 20.75 -6.55
CA LEU A 32 -6.20 20.44 -7.61
C LEU A 32 -5.81 21.16 -8.90
N THR A 33 -5.86 20.45 -10.02
CA THR A 33 -5.56 21.00 -11.36
C THR A 33 -6.68 21.89 -11.87
N GLN A 34 -7.94 21.56 -11.51
CA GLN A 34 -9.13 22.33 -11.84
C GLN A 34 -10.03 22.42 -10.60
N GLY A 35 -10.29 23.63 -10.10
CA GLY A 35 -11.12 23.84 -8.92
C GLY A 35 -10.89 25.21 -8.28
N GLY A 36 -11.76 26.17 -8.59
CA GLY A 36 -11.73 27.51 -8.03
C GLY A 36 -12.20 27.53 -6.58
N SER A 37 -11.32 27.98 -5.69
CA SER A 37 -11.47 28.65 -4.38
C SER A 37 -12.47 28.16 -3.30
N ALA A 38 -13.44 27.29 -3.57
CA ALA A 38 -14.44 26.86 -2.60
C ALA A 38 -14.86 25.38 -2.76
N SER A 39 -13.88 24.49 -2.95
CA SER A 39 -14.14 23.05 -3.03
C SER A 39 -13.92 22.38 -1.66
N LYS A 40 -14.80 21.44 -1.31
CA LYS A 40 -14.63 20.55 -0.15
C LYS A 40 -14.00 19.25 -0.62
N LEU A 41 -12.94 18.83 0.06
CA LEU A 41 -12.26 17.56 -0.20
C LEU A 41 -12.57 16.57 0.92
N TYR A 42 -13.30 15.52 0.60
CA TYR A 42 -13.46 14.38 1.50
C TYR A 42 -12.36 13.37 1.20
N PHE A 43 -11.76 12.81 2.25
CA PHE A 43 -10.79 11.74 2.13
C PHE A 43 -11.15 10.59 3.06
N TRP A 44 -10.85 9.36 2.64
CA TRP A 44 -10.91 8.19 3.50
C TRP A 44 -9.89 7.15 3.06
N ALA A 45 -9.39 6.38 4.02
CA ALA A 45 -8.50 5.26 3.80
C ALA A 45 -8.70 4.19 4.89
N ALA A 46 -8.15 3.00 4.64
CA ALA A 46 -8.21 1.90 5.58
C ALA A 46 -7.54 2.27 6.91
N ALA A 47 -7.97 1.60 7.98
CA ALA A 47 -7.32 1.68 9.28
C ALA A 47 -5.84 1.27 9.19
N PRO A 48 -4.98 1.74 10.11
CA PRO A 48 -3.58 1.37 10.10
C PRO A 48 -3.36 -0.14 10.32
N PRO A 49 -2.23 -0.70 9.87
CA PRO A 49 -1.89 -2.09 10.12
C PRO A 49 -1.71 -2.35 11.62
N THR A 50 -2.07 -3.55 12.05
CA THR A 50 -1.76 -4.04 13.40
C THR A 50 -0.30 -4.47 13.46
N TYR A 51 0.42 -4.05 14.50
CA TYR A 51 1.79 -4.48 14.73
C TYR A 51 1.83 -5.41 15.95
N GLY A 52 2.16 -6.68 15.69
CA GLY A 52 2.29 -7.72 16.70
C GLY A 52 3.68 -8.35 16.68
N THR A 53 3.97 -9.22 17.64
CA THR A 53 5.26 -9.93 17.73
C THR A 53 5.37 -11.10 16.75
N SER A 54 4.23 -11.67 16.32
CA SER A 54 4.21 -12.81 15.41
C SER A 54 4.10 -12.37 13.95
N PHE A 55 4.70 -13.15 13.05
CA PHE A 55 4.55 -12.94 11.61
C PHE A 55 3.06 -13.01 11.23
N SER A 56 2.34 -14.05 11.62
CA SER A 56 0.94 -14.26 11.21
C SER A 56 -0.07 -13.26 11.81
N GLY A 57 0.31 -12.51 12.86
CA GLY A 57 -0.57 -11.56 13.53
C GLY A 57 -0.29 -10.08 13.22
N SER A 58 0.71 -9.78 12.38
CA SER A 58 1.19 -8.41 12.16
C SER A 58 1.14 -8.01 10.69
N GLY A 59 0.55 -6.85 10.40
CA GLY A 59 0.53 -6.23 9.08
C GLY A 59 -0.31 -6.98 8.05
N MET A 60 -1.22 -7.86 8.50
CA MET A 60 -2.11 -8.60 7.61
C MET A 60 -3.15 -7.67 6.97
N PRO A 61 -3.47 -7.82 5.68
CA PRO A 61 -4.54 -7.06 5.05
C PRO A 61 -5.89 -7.38 5.70
N TYR A 62 -6.79 -6.41 5.71
CA TYR A 62 -8.16 -6.63 6.18
C TYR A 62 -8.93 -7.56 5.23
N PRO A 63 -9.91 -8.33 5.74
CA PRO A 63 -10.65 -9.30 4.94
C PRO A 63 -11.54 -8.65 3.87
N ASP A 64 -12.05 -7.46 4.13
CA ASP A 64 -12.90 -6.69 3.22
C ASP A 64 -12.81 -5.18 3.50
N ALA A 65 -13.46 -4.39 2.63
CA ALA A 65 -13.54 -2.95 2.75
C ALA A 65 -14.36 -2.49 3.98
N GLU A 66 -15.40 -3.23 4.38
CA GLU A 66 -16.25 -2.85 5.51
C GLU A 66 -15.44 -2.88 6.81
N VAL A 67 -14.67 -3.94 7.02
CA VAL A 67 -13.75 -4.08 8.15
C VAL A 67 -12.60 -3.08 8.05
N ALA A 68 -12.05 -2.86 6.84
CA ALA A 68 -10.94 -1.92 6.66
C ALA A 68 -11.31 -0.46 7.00
N TYR A 69 -12.55 -0.07 6.72
CA TYR A 69 -13.04 1.28 6.97
C TYR A 69 -13.81 1.44 8.29
N ASP A 70 -14.13 0.34 8.99
CA ASP A 70 -14.77 0.41 10.31
C ASP A 70 -13.91 1.23 11.28
N ARG A 71 -14.50 2.29 11.82
CA ARG A 71 -13.87 3.22 12.78
C ARG A 71 -12.44 3.65 12.42
N THR A 72 -12.10 3.69 11.13
CA THR A 72 -10.79 4.15 10.68
C THR A 72 -10.53 5.59 11.14
N PRO A 73 -9.34 5.90 11.69
CA PRO A 73 -8.96 7.28 11.98
C PRO A 73 -8.64 8.07 10.70
N ASN A 74 -8.48 7.37 9.57
CA ASN A 74 -8.06 7.94 8.30
C ASN A 74 -9.26 8.41 7.47
N LYS A 75 -10.13 9.24 8.04
CA LYS A 75 -11.25 9.83 7.32
C LYS A 75 -11.50 11.27 7.77
N GLY A 76 -11.94 12.12 6.85
CA GLY A 76 -12.24 13.50 7.19
C GLY A 76 -12.62 14.36 6.00
N LEU A 77 -12.84 15.65 6.31
CA LEU A 77 -13.11 16.69 5.34
C LEU A 77 -12.05 17.79 5.50
N VAL A 78 -11.52 18.25 4.37
CA VAL A 78 -10.59 19.38 4.30
C VAL A 78 -11.16 20.44 3.37
N ASN A 79 -11.19 21.68 3.85
CA ASN A 79 -11.51 22.83 3.00
C ASN A 79 -10.27 23.23 2.21
N LEU A 80 -10.41 23.36 0.90
CA LEU A 80 -9.30 23.72 0.02
C LEU A 80 -9.05 25.22 0.08
N THR A 81 -7.81 25.62 0.35
CA THR A 81 -7.38 27.02 0.25
C THR A 81 -6.57 27.16 -1.03
N ASN A 82 -7.08 27.94 -2.00
CA ASN A 82 -6.46 28.08 -3.34
C ASN A 82 -6.19 26.73 -4.04
N GLY A 83 -7.09 25.75 -3.87
CA GLY A 83 -6.95 24.41 -4.44
C GLY A 83 -5.88 23.53 -3.77
N GLN A 84 -5.20 24.01 -2.72
CA GLN A 84 -4.21 23.25 -1.98
C GLN A 84 -4.83 22.59 -0.74
N PHE A 85 -4.35 21.38 -0.42
CA PHE A 85 -4.69 20.68 0.81
C PHE A 85 -3.46 20.06 1.45
N THR A 86 -3.53 19.90 2.77
CA THR A 86 -2.59 19.10 3.55
C THR A 86 -3.40 18.23 4.50
N ILE A 87 -3.21 16.91 4.41
CA ILE A 87 -3.86 15.92 5.25
C ILE A 87 -2.79 15.20 6.06
N ASN A 88 -2.97 15.14 7.38
CA ASN A 88 -2.18 14.27 8.25
C ASN A 88 -3.02 13.04 8.58
N MET A 89 -2.47 11.85 8.34
CA MET A 89 -3.19 10.60 8.54
C MET A 89 -2.24 9.48 8.96
N LYS A 90 -2.78 8.39 9.50
CA LYS A 90 -2.01 7.17 9.74
C LYS A 90 -1.81 6.41 8.44
N TYR A 91 -0.71 5.68 8.35
CA TYR A 91 -0.40 4.81 7.22
C TYR A 91 -1.51 3.77 7.05
N PRO A 92 -2.24 3.76 5.92
CA PRO A 92 -3.36 2.85 5.72
C PRO A 92 -2.85 1.43 5.45
N ASN A 93 -3.61 0.42 5.87
CA ASN A 93 -3.31 -0.97 5.51
C ASN A 93 -3.95 -1.38 4.17
N ALA A 94 -3.53 -2.52 3.64
CA ALA A 94 -4.18 -3.19 2.53
C ALA A 94 -5.46 -3.92 2.98
N TYR A 95 -6.29 -4.30 2.03
CA TYR A 95 -7.46 -5.15 2.28
C TYR A 95 -7.84 -5.95 1.04
N TYR A 96 -8.75 -6.92 1.19
CA TYR A 96 -9.25 -7.73 0.09
C TYR A 96 -10.63 -7.30 -0.40
N ILE A 97 -10.95 -7.59 -1.66
CA ILE A 97 -12.30 -7.49 -2.21
C ILE A 97 -12.62 -8.75 -3.02
N GLY A 98 -13.86 -8.87 -3.47
CA GLY A 98 -14.29 -10.05 -4.25
C GLY A 98 -14.14 -11.35 -3.46
N LEU A 99 -14.61 -11.36 -2.20
CA LEU A 99 -14.55 -12.53 -1.30
C LEU A 99 -13.13 -13.04 -1.03
N GLY A 100 -12.15 -12.14 -0.88
CA GLY A 100 -10.76 -12.51 -0.58
C GLY A 100 -9.88 -12.78 -1.80
N SER A 101 -10.42 -12.64 -3.03
CA SER A 101 -9.68 -12.98 -4.25
C SER A 101 -8.80 -11.85 -4.78
N LEU A 102 -9.20 -10.58 -4.56
CA LEU A 102 -8.51 -9.43 -5.10
C LEU A 102 -7.86 -8.59 -3.98
N TYR A 103 -6.54 -8.49 -4.01
CA TYR A 103 -5.78 -7.65 -3.09
C TYR A 103 -5.83 -6.19 -3.51
N VAL A 104 -6.22 -5.32 -2.59
CA VAL A 104 -6.21 -3.87 -2.76
C VAL A 104 -5.07 -3.30 -1.92
N PRO A 105 -4.03 -2.69 -2.55
CA PRO A 105 -2.90 -2.15 -1.81
C PRO A 105 -3.28 -0.93 -0.97
N PRO A 106 -2.41 -0.50 -0.02
CA PRO A 106 -2.60 0.72 0.74
C PRO A 106 -2.86 1.92 -0.18
N HIS A 107 -4.00 2.57 -0.01
CA HIS A 107 -4.40 3.71 -0.82
C HIS A 107 -5.27 4.68 -0.03
N VAL A 108 -5.39 5.89 -0.57
CA VAL A 108 -6.27 6.94 -0.06
C VAL A 108 -7.26 7.29 -1.15
N ASN A 109 -8.54 7.32 -0.78
CA ASN A 109 -9.61 7.73 -1.66
C ASN A 109 -9.98 9.18 -1.39
N PHE A 110 -10.33 9.88 -2.46
CA PHE A 110 -10.71 11.28 -2.44
C PHE A 110 -12.02 11.47 -3.18
N LYS A 111 -12.85 12.35 -2.61
CA LYS A 111 -14.04 12.87 -3.25
C LYS A 111 -13.98 14.39 -3.24
N VAL A 112 -13.98 14.99 -4.42
CA VAL A 112 -13.99 16.44 -4.63
C VAL A 112 -15.43 16.89 -4.84
N CYS A 113 -15.91 17.75 -3.95
CA CYS A 113 -17.22 18.40 -4.06
C CYS A 113 -17.02 19.88 -4.37
N GLN A 114 -17.59 20.33 -5.48
CA GLN A 114 -17.62 21.73 -5.87
C GLN A 114 -19.06 22.15 -6.14
N GLU A 115 -19.44 23.36 -5.72
CA GLU A 115 -20.79 23.86 -5.95
C GLU A 115 -21.08 23.97 -7.45
N GLY A 116 -22.20 23.37 -7.88
CA GLY A 116 -22.64 23.38 -9.28
C GLY A 116 -21.95 22.37 -10.22
N MET A 117 -21.02 21.55 -9.71
CA MET A 117 -20.33 20.51 -10.48
C MET A 117 -20.67 19.12 -9.95
N ALA A 118 -20.55 18.10 -10.79
CA ALA A 118 -20.70 16.71 -10.36
C ALA A 118 -19.54 16.28 -9.46
N ASP A 119 -19.85 15.44 -8.46
CA ASP A 119 -18.85 14.87 -7.56
C ASP A 119 -17.82 14.06 -8.33
N SER A 120 -16.54 14.35 -8.10
CA SER A 120 -15.42 13.65 -8.73
C SER A 120 -14.67 12.79 -7.72
N TYR A 121 -14.25 11.59 -8.15
CA TYR A 121 -13.60 10.61 -7.30
C TYR A 121 -12.25 10.23 -7.88
N PHE A 122 -11.24 10.06 -7.01
CA PHE A 122 -9.98 9.48 -7.40
C PHE A 122 -9.31 8.78 -6.21
N SER A 123 -8.43 7.83 -6.51
CA SER A 123 -7.67 7.10 -5.51
C SER A 123 -6.18 7.21 -5.80
N VAL A 124 -5.40 7.35 -4.74
CA VAL A 124 -3.94 7.41 -4.79
C VAL A 124 -3.39 6.24 -3.99
N GLN A 125 -2.67 5.35 -4.68
CA GLN A 125 -1.94 4.27 -4.03
C GLN A 125 -0.73 4.84 -3.29
N VAL A 126 -0.55 4.44 -2.02
CA VAL A 126 0.57 4.86 -1.18
C VAL A 126 1.81 4.03 -1.54
N ASP A 127 1.68 2.70 -1.53
CA ASP A 127 2.71 1.73 -1.90
C ASP A 127 2.10 0.33 -2.15
N GLY A 128 2.91 -0.73 -2.16
CA GLY A 128 2.46 -2.12 -2.36
C GLY A 128 1.95 -2.85 -1.10
N GLY A 129 2.06 -2.22 0.07
CA GLY A 129 1.81 -2.83 1.38
C GLY A 129 2.98 -3.67 1.90
N VAL A 130 2.76 -4.32 3.05
CA VAL A 130 3.78 -5.13 3.72
C VAL A 130 4.02 -6.42 2.92
N PRO A 131 5.26 -6.72 2.52
CA PRO A 131 5.58 -7.91 1.74
C PRO A 131 5.16 -9.21 2.44
N PHE A 132 4.74 -10.19 1.66
CA PHE A 132 4.45 -11.56 2.12
C PHE A 132 3.31 -11.69 3.12
N ARG A 133 2.39 -10.72 3.13
CA ARG A 133 1.16 -10.75 3.94
C ARG A 133 -0.08 -11.21 3.17
N THR A 134 0.11 -11.65 1.93
CA THR A 134 -1.00 -12.02 1.06
C THR A 134 -1.51 -13.44 1.34
N LEU A 135 -2.83 -13.66 1.24
CA LEU A 135 -3.46 -14.98 1.33
C LEU A 135 -3.03 -15.93 0.22
N THR A 136 -2.65 -15.37 -0.93
CA THR A 136 -2.22 -16.10 -2.12
C THR A 136 -0.77 -15.76 -2.45
N TYR A 137 -0.15 -16.57 -3.33
CA TYR A 137 1.16 -16.26 -3.88
C TYR A 137 1.14 -14.90 -4.61
N PRO A 138 2.25 -14.14 -4.61
CA PRO A 138 2.29 -12.87 -5.33
C PRO A 138 1.91 -13.05 -6.80
N ALA A 139 0.82 -12.41 -7.20
CA ALA A 139 0.44 -12.31 -8.59
C ALA A 139 1.45 -11.44 -9.37
N PRO A 140 1.45 -11.47 -10.71
CA PRO A 140 2.16 -10.49 -11.52
C PRO A 140 1.90 -9.06 -11.01
N PRO A 141 2.91 -8.18 -10.94
CA PRO A 141 4.17 -8.21 -11.69
C PRO A 141 5.33 -8.93 -11.01
N SER A 142 5.11 -9.78 -9.98
CA SER A 142 6.21 -10.59 -9.45
C SER A 142 6.84 -11.41 -10.57
N LYS A 143 8.17 -11.44 -10.64
CA LYS A 143 8.90 -12.12 -11.73
C LYS A 143 8.89 -13.64 -11.60
N LYS A 144 8.42 -14.16 -10.46
CA LYS A 144 8.29 -15.60 -10.20
C LYS A 144 6.91 -15.93 -9.60
N PRO A 145 5.81 -15.86 -10.36
CA PRO A 145 4.51 -16.34 -9.91
C PRO A 145 4.48 -17.87 -9.87
N ARG A 146 3.69 -18.46 -8.97
CA ARG A 146 3.51 -19.92 -8.88
C ARG A 146 2.63 -20.41 -10.05
N ILE A 147 3.27 -20.76 -11.16
CA ILE A 147 2.59 -21.26 -12.38
C ILE A 147 2.67 -22.78 -12.57
N SER A 148 3.49 -23.49 -11.79
CA SER A 148 3.73 -24.93 -11.95
C SER A 148 4.12 -25.58 -10.61
N PRO A 149 3.90 -26.90 -10.41
CA PRO A 149 4.48 -27.65 -9.30
C PRO A 149 6.02 -27.57 -9.23
N LEU A 150 6.68 -27.34 -10.37
CA LEU A 150 8.14 -27.15 -10.44
C LEU A 150 8.62 -25.78 -9.93
N PHE A 151 7.72 -24.95 -9.40
CA PHE A 151 8.02 -23.63 -8.86
C PHE A 151 9.15 -23.60 -7.82
N TYR A 152 9.35 -24.69 -7.07
CA TYR A 152 10.42 -24.84 -6.08
C TYR A 152 11.73 -25.39 -6.64
N CYS A 153 11.81 -25.75 -7.93
CA CYS A 153 13.01 -26.31 -8.54
C CYS A 153 13.92 -25.17 -9.05
N GLU A 154 15.10 -25.01 -8.45
CA GLU A 154 16.11 -24.01 -8.84
C GLU A 154 17.51 -24.67 -8.95
N PRO A 155 17.73 -25.54 -9.95
CA PRO A 155 19.00 -26.26 -10.10
C PRO A 155 20.21 -25.34 -10.28
N GLU A 156 20.01 -24.13 -10.80
CA GLU A 156 21.04 -23.11 -11.03
C GLU A 156 21.71 -22.61 -9.74
N LYS A 157 21.08 -22.77 -8.58
CA LYS A 157 21.61 -22.28 -7.29
C LYS A 157 22.55 -23.27 -6.59
N GLY A 158 22.66 -24.50 -7.09
CA GLY A 158 23.56 -25.52 -6.55
C GLY A 158 23.30 -25.91 -5.09
N ALA A 159 24.24 -26.65 -4.49
CA ALA A 159 24.22 -27.02 -3.08
C ALA A 159 24.65 -25.83 -2.21
N ARG A 160 23.90 -25.57 -1.13
CA ARG A 160 24.11 -24.40 -0.24
C ARG A 160 23.95 -24.82 1.22
N THR A 161 24.62 -24.13 2.13
CA THR A 161 24.45 -24.34 3.57
C THR A 161 23.10 -23.80 4.05
N GLN A 162 22.60 -24.32 5.18
CA GLN A 162 21.37 -23.83 5.78
C GLN A 162 21.44 -22.33 6.12
N GLU A 163 22.61 -21.85 6.58
CA GLU A 163 22.81 -20.43 6.87
C GLU A 163 22.72 -19.55 5.63
N SER A 164 23.38 -19.94 4.52
CA SER A 164 23.36 -19.13 3.30
C SER A 164 21.95 -19.04 2.71
N ILE A 165 21.17 -20.12 2.80
CA ILE A 165 19.76 -20.13 2.41
C ILE A 165 18.95 -19.16 3.29
N LEU A 166 19.12 -19.18 4.61
CA LEU A 166 18.37 -18.31 5.53
C LEU A 166 18.69 -16.83 5.32
N ARG A 167 19.97 -16.49 5.13
CA ARG A 167 20.39 -15.10 4.88
C ARG A 167 19.89 -14.61 3.52
N ALA A 168 19.98 -15.43 2.48
CA ALA A 168 19.57 -15.06 1.14
C ALA A 168 18.04 -15.08 0.94
N SER A 169 17.29 -15.68 1.88
CA SER A 169 15.82 -15.68 1.90
C SER A 169 15.24 -14.78 2.99
N ALA A 170 16.05 -13.89 3.56
CA ALA A 170 15.61 -12.97 4.62
C ALA A 170 14.53 -12.02 4.09
N TYR A 171 13.62 -11.62 4.98
CA TYR A 171 12.60 -10.63 4.66
C TYR A 171 13.26 -9.28 4.33
N PRO A 172 12.70 -8.51 3.37
CA PRO A 172 13.25 -7.21 3.03
C PRO A 172 13.13 -6.25 4.22
N GLU A 173 14.14 -5.41 4.41
CA GLU A 173 14.11 -4.36 5.43
C GLU A 173 13.12 -3.24 5.09
N THR A 174 12.76 -3.12 3.81
CA THR A 174 11.78 -2.15 3.29
C THR A 174 10.49 -2.85 2.88
N ASN A 175 9.35 -2.14 2.95
CA ASN A 175 8.06 -2.64 2.48
C ASN A 175 7.97 -2.64 0.95
N THR A 176 8.90 -3.33 0.30
CA THR A 176 8.96 -3.49 -1.14
C THR A 176 8.88 -4.98 -1.44
N MET A 177 7.85 -5.39 -2.18
CA MET A 177 7.72 -6.78 -2.60
C MET A 177 8.91 -7.13 -3.52
N PRO A 178 9.74 -8.13 -3.18
CA PRO A 178 10.82 -8.53 -4.05
C PRO A 178 10.30 -9.29 -5.27
N ASP A 179 11.10 -9.33 -6.33
CA ASP A 179 10.79 -10.02 -7.59
C ASP A 179 10.52 -11.52 -7.40
N ASN A 180 11.17 -12.14 -6.41
CA ASN A 180 11.00 -13.53 -6.04
C ASN A 180 10.48 -13.63 -4.60
N PHE A 181 9.32 -14.29 -4.43
CA PHE A 181 8.69 -14.49 -3.13
C PHE A 181 9.60 -15.18 -2.11
N TRP A 182 10.46 -16.08 -2.59
CA TRP A 182 11.35 -16.86 -1.74
C TRP A 182 12.76 -16.29 -1.65
N GLY A 183 13.03 -15.13 -2.25
CA GLY A 183 14.40 -14.63 -2.41
C GLY A 183 15.23 -15.68 -3.14
N ASP A 184 16.23 -16.23 -2.47
CA ASP A 184 17.05 -17.29 -3.03
C ASP A 184 16.64 -18.74 -2.69
N ARG A 185 15.50 -18.99 -2.06
CA ARG A 185 15.04 -20.36 -1.78
C ARG A 185 14.52 -21.09 -3.03
N SER A 186 14.93 -22.34 -3.25
CA SER A 186 14.54 -23.45 -2.36
C SER A 186 15.68 -24.28 -1.73
N PRO A 187 15.41 -24.94 -0.57
CA PRO A 187 16.27 -25.99 -0.01
C PRO A 187 16.04 -27.32 -0.74
N ARG A 188 17.12 -28.04 -1.03
CA ARG A 188 17.14 -29.50 -0.97
C ARG A 188 17.90 -29.91 0.28
#